data_AF-A0A378W0U9-F1
#
_entry.id   AF-A0A378W0U9-F1
#
_cell.length_a   1.000
_cell.length_b   1.000
_cell.length_c   1.000
_cell.angle_alpha   90.00
_cell.angle_beta   90.00
_cell.angle_gamma   90.00
#
_symmetry.space_group_name_H-M   'P 1'
#
loop_
_entity.id
_entity.type
_entity.pdbx_description
1 polymer ?
#
loop_
_entity_poly.entity_id
_entity_poly.type
_entity_poly.pdbx_seq_one_letter_code
_entity_poly.pdbx_strand_id
1 'polypeptide(L)' 'MKAAGEKIVMLTAYESSFAALMDDAGVDVLLVGDSLGMAVQGRQSTLPVSLRDMCYHTECVARGAKMR' A
#
# COMPACT_ATOMS: atom_id res chain seq x y z
N MET A 1 -5.82 17.89 -6.62
CA MET A 1 -6.83 16.93 -7.12
C MET A 1 -8.28 17.35 -6.82
N LYS A 2 -8.81 17.24 -5.58
CA LYS A 2 -10.25 17.49 -5.27
C LYS A 2 -10.82 18.81 -5.80
N ALA A 3 -10.20 19.95 -5.49
CA ALA A 3 -10.70 21.27 -5.93
C ALA A 3 -10.58 21.46 -7.46
N ALA A 4 -9.65 20.76 -8.10
CA ALA A 4 -9.45 20.76 -9.54
C ALA A 4 -10.31 19.71 -10.28
N GLY A 5 -11.09 18.89 -9.56
CA GLY A 5 -11.93 17.84 -10.16
C GLY A 5 -11.17 16.60 -10.68
N GLU A 6 -9.87 16.51 -10.41
CA GLU A 6 -9.02 15.40 -10.85
C GLU A 6 -9.27 14.14 -10.00
N LYS A 7 -9.32 12.97 -10.66
CA LYS A 7 -9.56 11.68 -9.99
C LYS A 7 -8.29 11.20 -9.29
N ILE A 8 -8.46 10.65 -8.10
CA ILE A 8 -7.37 10.09 -7.29
C ILE A 8 -7.38 8.58 -7.50
N VAL A 9 -6.24 8.01 -7.92
CA VAL A 9 -6.00 6.58 -8.08
C VAL A 9 -5.28 6.07 -6.84
N MET A 10 -5.86 5.05 -6.20
CA MET A 10 -5.29 4.40 -5.02
C MET A 10 -5.21 2.90 -5.24
N LEU A 11 -4.06 2.31 -4.92
CA LEU A 11 -3.84 0.86 -4.94
C LEU A 11 -3.19 0.42 -3.64
N THR A 12 -3.41 -0.85 -3.27
CA THR A 12 -2.75 -1.43 -2.11
C THR A 12 -1.32 -1.81 -2.43
N ALA A 13 -0.42 -1.61 -1.45
CA ALA A 13 1.00 -1.94 -1.57
C ALA A 13 1.51 -2.55 -0.27
N TYR A 14 2.35 -3.59 -0.37
CA TYR A 14 2.88 -4.29 0.81
C TYR A 14 4.39 -4.56 0.73
N GLU A 15 5.01 -4.29 -0.43
CA GLU A 15 6.41 -4.59 -0.73
C GLU A 15 7.08 -3.39 -1.43
N SER A 16 8.39 -3.24 -1.25
CA SER A 16 9.14 -2.09 -1.79
C SER A 16 9.20 -2.08 -3.32
N SER A 17 9.34 -3.24 -3.95
CA SER A 17 9.40 -3.39 -5.41
C SER A 17 8.12 -2.90 -6.10
N PHE A 18 6.97 -3.35 -5.59
CA PHE A 18 5.66 -2.95 -6.08
C PHE A 18 5.34 -1.49 -5.77
N ALA A 19 5.75 -0.99 -4.59
CA ALA A 19 5.61 0.42 -4.26
C ALA A 19 6.34 1.30 -5.27
N ALA A 20 7.60 0.96 -5.60
CA ALA A 20 8.39 1.70 -6.59
C ALA A 20 7.78 1.63 -8.00
N LEU A 21 7.26 0.47 -8.40
CA LEU A 21 6.61 0.28 -9.70
C LEU A 21 5.32 1.11 -9.82
N MET A 22 4.47 1.10 -8.78
CA MET A 22 3.20 1.83 -8.78
C MET A 22 3.41 3.34 -8.72
N ASP A 23 4.40 3.81 -7.97
CA ASP A 23 4.79 5.22 -7.93
C ASP A 23 5.29 5.70 -9.31
N ASP A 24 6.13 4.91 -9.99
CA ASP A 24 6.57 5.21 -11.36
C ASP A 24 5.41 5.20 -12.37
N ALA A 25 4.40 4.36 -12.14
CA ALA A 25 3.20 4.29 -12.95
C ALA A 25 2.18 5.42 -12.67
N GLY A 26 2.45 6.31 -11.70
CA GLY A 26 1.59 7.45 -11.38
C GLY A 26 0.39 7.13 -10.48
N VAL A 27 0.50 6.13 -9.60
CA VAL A 27 -0.50 5.89 -8.55
C VAL A 27 -0.39 6.99 -7.50
N ASP A 28 -1.48 7.73 -7.26
CA ASP A 28 -1.49 8.87 -6.34
C ASP A 28 -1.35 8.48 -4.87
N VAL A 29 -1.89 7.30 -4.49
CA VAL A 29 -1.86 6.83 -3.11
C VAL A 29 -1.56 5.32 -3.02
N LEU A 30 -0.54 4.98 -2.25
CA LEU A 30 -0.21 3.60 -1.88
C LEU A 30 -0.81 3.27 -0.50
N LEU A 31 -1.76 2.35 -0.46
CA LEU A 31 -2.44 1.94 0.77
C LEU A 31 -1.79 0.68 1.36
N VAL A 32 -1.18 0.82 2.53
CA VAL A 32 -0.80 -0.33 3.37
C VAL A 32 -2.02 -0.72 4.20
N GLY A 33 -2.84 -1.61 3.63
CA GLY A 33 -4.09 -2.10 4.24
C GLY A 33 -3.95 -3.46 4.91
N ASP A 34 -4.81 -3.74 5.89
CA ASP A 34 -4.91 -5.03 6.57
C ASP A 34 -5.37 -6.17 5.64
N SER A 35 -5.81 -5.85 4.42
CA SER A 35 -6.00 -6.77 3.31
C SER A 35 -4.77 -7.63 3.00
N LEU A 36 -3.57 -7.23 3.45
CA LEU A 36 -2.37 -8.07 3.47
C LEU A 36 -2.59 -9.40 4.21
N GLY A 37 -3.48 -9.43 5.21
CA GLY A 37 -3.82 -10.66 5.94
C GLY A 37 -4.35 -11.74 5.02
N MET A 38 -5.12 -11.37 3.99
CA MET A 38 -5.64 -12.29 2.99
C MET A 38 -4.68 -12.45 1.81
N ALA A 39 -4.22 -11.33 1.24
CA ALA A 39 -3.44 -11.33 -0.01
C ALA A 39 -1.99 -11.82 0.16
N VAL A 40 -1.37 -11.55 1.31
CA VAL A 40 0.05 -11.89 1.59
C VAL A 40 0.14 -13.06 2.55
N GLN A 41 -0.64 -13.03 3.65
CA GLN A 41 -0.54 -14.02 4.71
C GLN A 41 -1.47 -15.24 4.52
N GLY A 42 -2.35 -15.22 3.51
CA GLY A 42 -3.22 -16.36 3.17
C GLY A 42 -4.32 -16.66 4.19
N ARG A 43 -4.70 -15.68 5.03
CA ARG A 43 -5.77 -15.83 6.03
C ARG A 43 -7.15 -15.69 5.40
N GLN A 44 -8.16 -16.17 6.12
CA GLN A 44 -9.56 -16.08 5.70
C GLN A 44 -10.20 -14.71 6.01
N SER A 45 -9.56 -13.89 6.84
CA SER A 45 -9.99 -12.54 7.18
C SER A 45 -8.81 -11.68 7.61
N THR A 46 -9.03 -10.38 7.75
CA THR A 46 -8.00 -9.42 8.18
C THR A 46 -7.90 -9.29 9.70
N LEU A 47 -8.85 -9.84 10.47
CA LEU A 47 -8.89 -9.76 11.95
C LEU A 47 -7.58 -10.19 12.64
N PRO A 48 -6.84 -11.21 12.16
CA PRO A 48 -5.61 -11.63 12.83
C PRO A 48 -4.37 -10.77 12.51
N VAL A 49 -4.49 -9.74 11.67
CA VAL A 49 -3.37 -8.86 11.32
C VAL A 49 -2.98 -8.01 12.54
N SER A 50 -1.72 -8.07 12.93
CA SER A 50 -1.21 -7.32 14.07
C SER A 50 -0.71 -5.93 13.65
N LEU A 51 -0.61 -5.01 14.62
CA LEU A 51 0.02 -3.71 14.38
C LEU A 51 1.49 -3.86 13.94
N ARG A 52 2.18 -4.90 14.40
CA ARG A 52 3.55 -5.20 13.98
C ARG A 52 3.61 -5.53 12.49
N ASP A 53 2.64 -6.28 11.97
CA ASP A 53 2.55 -6.59 10.53
C ASP A 53 2.32 -5.31 9.72
N MET A 54 1.43 -4.44 10.20
CA MET A 54 1.17 -3.14 9.58
C MET A 54 2.43 -2.27 9.53
N CYS A 55 3.16 -2.15 10.65
CA CYS A 55 4.42 -1.43 10.71
C CYS A 55 5.45 -2.02 9.74
N TYR A 56 5.63 -3.35 9.75
CA TYR A 56 6.57 -4.04 8.87
C TYR A 56 6.31 -3.74 7.38
N HIS A 57 5.07 -3.93 6.92
CA HIS A 57 4.72 -3.66 5.52
C HIS A 57 4.77 -2.17 5.18
N THR A 58 4.48 -1.29 6.15
CA THR A 58 4.64 0.17 5.99
C THR A 58 6.09 0.55 5.76
N GLU A 59 7.03 0.00 6.54
CA GLU A 59 8.46 0.22 6.34
C GLU A 59 8.94 -0.32 4.98
N CYS A 60 8.45 -1.48 4.56
CA CYS A 60 8.74 -2.03 3.23
C CYS A 60 8.30 -1.08 2.11
N VAL A 61 7.06 -0.61 2.16
CA VAL A 61 6.52 0.33 1.16
C VAL A 61 7.26 1.66 1.22
N ALA A 62 7.55 2.19 2.40
CA ALA A 62 8.25 3.46 2.57
C ALA A 62 9.65 3.47 1.95
N ARG A 63 10.35 2.32 1.87
CA ARG A 63 11.64 2.22 1.18
C ARG A 63 11.52 2.26 -0.36
N GLY A 64 10.36 1.89 -0.91
CA GLY A 64 10.11 1.84 -2.35
C GLY A 64 9.37 3.04 -2.91
N ALA A 65 8.50 3.66 -2.09
CA ALA A 65 7.76 4.86 -2.45
C ALA A 65 8.69 6.08 -2.45
N LYS A 66 8.82 6.75 -3.59
CA LYS A 66 9.61 7.98 -3.72
C LYS A 66 8.77 9.23 -3.41
N MET A 67 7.45 9.11 -3.37
CA MET A 67 6.47 10.18 -3.05
C MET A 67 6.86 11.48 -3.76
N ARG A 68 6.65 11.50 -5.08
CA ARG A 68 6.96 12.66 -5.94
C ARG A 68 6.14 13.90 -5.59
#